data_AF-A0A3C1DMV4-F1
#
_entry.id   AF-A0A3C1DMV4-F1
#
_cell.length_a   1.000
_cell.length_b   1.000
_cell.length_c   1.000
_cell.angle_alpha   90.00
_cell.angle_beta   90.00
_cell.angle_gamma   90.00
#
_symmetry.space_group_name_H-M   'P 1'
#
loop_
_entity.id
_entity.type
_entity.pdbx_description
1 polymer ?
#
loop_
_entity_poly.entity_id
_entity_poly.type
_entity_poly.pdbx_seq_one_letter_code
_entity_poly.pdbx_strand_id
1 'polypeptide(L)'
;EPFERGYGHTLGNALRRILLSSMPGYAPTEVSIEGVLHEYSTIDGVQEDVVDILLNLKGVVFKLYNREEVVLHLRKEGKGVVRAADIEVSHDVEIINPEHVIAHLSAGGKLAMEMKVERSRGYVAGNLRELSDG
;
A
#
# COMPACT_ATOMS: atom_id res chain seq x y z
N GLU A 1 5.00 36.95 -9.40
CA GLU A 1 4.24 38.02 -10.09
C GLU A 1 2.74 37.74 -9.95
N PRO A 2 1.85 38.75 -9.90
CA PRO A 2 0.42 38.50 -9.77
C PRO A 2 -0.14 38.01 -11.11
N PHE A 3 -0.67 36.79 -11.14
CA PHE A 3 -1.33 36.23 -12.32
C PHE A 3 -2.63 36.97 -12.66
N GLU A 4 -2.96 37.07 -13.94
CA GLU A 4 -4.24 37.63 -14.41
C GLU A 4 -5.44 36.86 -13.84
N ARG A 5 -6.55 37.57 -13.58
CA ARG A 5 -7.80 36.98 -13.08
C ARG A 5 -8.27 35.88 -14.04
N GLY A 6 -8.33 34.64 -13.55
CA GLY A 6 -8.72 33.44 -14.33
C GLY A 6 -7.56 32.47 -14.60
N TYR A 7 -6.32 32.95 -14.71
CA TYR A 7 -5.15 32.09 -14.93
C TYR A 7 -4.84 31.20 -13.71
N GLY A 8 -5.10 31.71 -12.50
CA GLY A 8 -4.92 30.94 -11.27
C GLY A 8 -5.77 29.65 -11.22
N HIS A 9 -7.00 29.67 -11.74
CA HIS A 9 -7.86 28.48 -11.76
C HIS A 9 -7.42 27.47 -12.80
N THR A 10 -7.07 27.92 -14.02
CA THR A 10 -6.59 27.04 -15.09
C THR A 10 -5.26 26.40 -14.72
N LEU A 11 -4.33 27.19 -14.19
CA LEU A 11 -3.02 26.70 -13.76
C LEU A 11 -3.14 25.78 -12.54
N GLY A 12 -3.94 26.16 -11.54
CA GLY A 12 -4.17 25.36 -10.34
C GLY A 12 -4.81 24.00 -10.65
N ASN A 13 -5.79 23.95 -11.55
CA ASN A 13 -6.39 22.70 -11.98
C ASN A 13 -5.41 21.83 -12.79
N ALA A 14 -4.61 22.45 -13.68
CA ALA A 14 -3.59 21.73 -14.43
C ALA A 14 -2.52 21.12 -13.49
N LEU A 15 -2.01 21.90 -12.54
CA LEU A 15 -1.03 21.44 -11.54
C LEU A 15 -1.61 20.33 -10.66
N ARG A 16 -2.87 20.47 -10.19
CA ARG A 16 -3.55 19.43 -9.41
C ARG A 16 -3.63 18.11 -10.18
N ARG A 17 -4.00 18.14 -11.46
CA ARG A 17 -4.05 16.92 -12.28
C ARG A 17 -2.68 16.30 -12.44
N ILE A 18 -1.67 17.10 -12.81
CA ILE A 18 -0.30 16.62 -13.03
C ILE A 18 0.27 15.97 -11.77
N LEU A 19 0.11 16.60 -10.61
CA LEU A 19 0.57 16.04 -9.35
C LEU A 19 -0.13 14.70 -9.04
N LEU A 20 -1.44 14.62 -9.23
CA LEU A 20 -2.18 13.39 -8.91
C LEU A 20 -1.98 12.25 -9.92
N SER A 21 -1.66 12.54 -11.19
CA SER A 21 -1.54 11.53 -12.24
C SER A 21 -0.11 11.08 -12.55
N SER A 22 0.89 11.93 -12.27
CA SER A 22 2.23 11.77 -12.84
C SER A 22 3.34 11.70 -11.80
N MET A 23 3.02 11.78 -10.51
CA MET A 23 4.01 11.51 -9.47
C MET A 23 4.34 10.00 -9.46
N PRO A 24 5.64 9.65 -9.56
CA PRO A 24 6.07 8.28 -9.34
C PRO A 24 5.88 7.94 -7.86
N GLY A 25 5.24 6.80 -7.59
CA GLY A 25 5.04 6.26 -6.25
C GLY A 25 5.33 4.76 -6.23
N TYR A 26 5.37 4.20 -5.04
CA TYR A 26 5.49 2.75 -4.82
C TYR A 26 4.31 2.32 -3.96
N ALA A 27 3.63 1.26 -4.37
CA ALA A 27 2.47 0.74 -3.66
C ALA A 27 2.43 -0.79 -3.76
N PRO A 28 1.83 -1.48 -2.78
CA PRO A 28 1.51 -2.90 -2.90
C PRO A 28 0.59 -3.13 -4.08
N THR A 29 0.93 -4.09 -4.94
CA THR A 29 0.21 -4.42 -6.16
C THR A 29 -0.43 -5.79 -6.11
N GLU A 30 0.26 -6.72 -5.47
CA GLU A 30 -0.19 -8.07 -5.19
C GLU A 30 0.02 -8.37 -3.70
N VAL A 31 -0.93 -9.07 -3.09
CA VAL A 31 -0.85 -9.48 -1.68
C VAL A 31 -1.34 -10.93 -1.58
N SER A 32 -0.54 -11.79 -0.97
CA SER A 32 -0.87 -13.17 -0.65
C SER A 32 -0.85 -13.33 0.86
N ILE A 33 -1.98 -13.75 1.46
CA ILE A 33 -2.12 -13.90 2.92
C ILE A 33 -2.30 -15.38 3.25
N GLU A 34 -1.52 -15.89 4.21
CA GLU A 34 -1.58 -17.29 4.63
C GLU A 34 -2.97 -17.64 5.17
N GLY A 35 -3.59 -18.69 4.62
CA GLY A 35 -4.92 -19.16 5.06
C GLY A 35 -6.12 -18.40 4.51
N VAL A 36 -5.90 -17.42 3.62
CA VAL A 36 -6.98 -16.64 2.97
C VAL A 36 -7.21 -17.17 1.55
N LEU A 37 -8.46 -17.56 1.26
CA LEU A 37 -8.87 -18.04 -0.07
C LEU A 37 -9.39 -16.91 -0.97
N HIS A 38 -10.00 -15.88 -0.39
CA HIS A 38 -10.60 -14.77 -1.12
C HIS A 38 -10.64 -13.50 -0.28
N GLU A 39 -10.75 -12.35 -0.92
CA GLU A 39 -10.69 -11.02 -0.29
C GLU A 39 -11.80 -10.72 0.73
N TYR A 40 -12.94 -11.43 0.70
CA TYR A 40 -14.08 -11.22 1.60
C TYR A 40 -14.06 -12.10 2.86
N SER A 41 -12.96 -12.80 3.15
CA SER A 41 -12.87 -13.66 4.33
C SER A 41 -12.37 -12.90 5.56
N THR A 42 -12.61 -13.48 6.73
CA THR A 42 -11.97 -13.08 7.99
C THR A 42 -10.79 -14.00 8.30
N ILE A 43 -9.84 -13.52 9.12
CA ILE A 43 -8.71 -14.32 9.61
C ILE A 43 -8.89 -14.54 11.11
N ASP A 44 -8.86 -15.80 11.54
CA ASP A 44 -8.98 -16.13 12.96
C ASP A 44 -7.86 -15.48 13.78
N GLY A 45 -8.25 -14.73 14.81
CA GLY A 45 -7.31 -14.04 15.68
C GLY A 45 -6.83 -12.67 15.16
N VAL A 46 -7.39 -12.18 14.05
CA VAL A 46 -7.22 -10.80 13.56
C VAL A 46 -8.53 -10.04 13.73
N GLN A 47 -8.48 -8.77 14.14
CA GLN A 47 -9.68 -7.97 14.38
C GLN A 47 -10.32 -7.44 13.09
N GLU A 48 -9.49 -7.05 12.13
CA GLU A 48 -9.86 -6.58 10.80
C GLU A 48 -10.19 -7.74 9.85
N ASP A 49 -11.08 -7.50 8.89
CA ASP A 49 -11.27 -8.41 7.76
C ASP A 49 -10.17 -8.23 6.69
N VAL A 50 -10.14 -9.10 5.68
CA VAL A 50 -9.12 -9.03 4.62
C VAL A 50 -9.22 -7.74 3.81
N VAL A 51 -10.43 -7.20 3.58
CA VAL A 51 -10.62 -5.93 2.84
C VAL A 51 -10.01 -4.77 3.62
N ASP A 52 -10.26 -4.71 4.92
CA ASP A 52 -9.70 -3.71 5.83
C ASP A 52 -8.17 -3.78 5.84
N ILE A 53 -7.59 -4.99 5.90
CA ILE A 53 -6.13 -5.19 5.82
C ILE A 53 -5.60 -4.66 4.49
N LEU A 54 -6.23 -5.01 3.36
CA LEU A 54 -5.82 -4.53 2.04
C LEU A 54 -5.95 -3.00 1.91
N LEU A 55 -6.97 -2.41 2.51
CA LEU A 55 -7.15 -0.95 2.54
C LEU A 55 -6.08 -0.28 3.41
N ASN A 56 -5.76 -0.85 4.56
CA ASN A 56 -4.71 -0.34 5.43
C ASN A 56 -3.33 -0.45 4.77
N LEU A 57 -3.05 -1.52 4.02
CA LEU A 57 -1.81 -1.67 3.24
C LEU A 57 -1.65 -0.58 2.18
N LYS A 58 -2.74 -0.12 1.54
CA LYS A 58 -2.70 1.03 0.62
C LYS A 58 -2.30 2.34 1.30
N GLY A 59 -2.43 2.42 2.63
CA GLY A 59 -1.96 3.55 3.43
C GLY A 59 -0.46 3.54 3.75
N VAL A 60 0.25 2.43 3.49
CA VAL A 60 1.69 2.32 3.72
C VAL A 60 2.44 3.00 2.58
N VAL A 61 3.39 3.86 2.93
CA VAL A 61 4.17 4.66 1.98
C VAL A 61 5.56 4.06 1.86
N PHE A 62 5.84 3.48 0.68
CA PHE A 62 7.12 2.87 0.35
C PHE A 62 8.00 3.80 -0.48
N LYS A 63 9.31 3.67 -0.31
CA LYS A 63 10.33 4.28 -1.16
C LYS A 63 11.39 3.24 -1.48
N LEU A 64 11.51 2.89 -2.77
CA LEU A 64 12.53 1.98 -3.25
C LEU A 64 13.71 2.76 -3.83
N TYR A 65 14.91 2.27 -3.58
CA TYR A 65 16.15 2.77 -4.15
C TYR A 65 16.62 1.82 -5.26
N ASN A 66 16.80 2.34 -6.47
CA ASN A 66 17.37 1.60 -7.62
C ASN A 66 16.64 0.29 -8.02
N ARG A 67 15.36 0.13 -7.65
CA ARG A 67 14.50 -0.97 -8.11
C ARG A 67 13.13 -0.47 -8.56
N GLU A 68 12.52 -1.22 -9.47
CA GLU A 68 11.16 -0.97 -9.93
C GLU A 68 10.13 -1.85 -9.22
N GLU A 69 10.55 -3.01 -8.72
CA GLU A 69 9.71 -3.93 -7.95
C GLU A 69 10.51 -4.65 -6.85
N VAL A 70 9.82 -5.06 -5.79
CA VAL A 70 10.35 -5.88 -4.69
C VAL A 70 9.24 -6.71 -4.06
N VAL A 71 9.56 -7.92 -3.60
CA VAL A 71 8.65 -8.74 -2.79
C VAL A 71 9.06 -8.60 -1.33
N LEU A 72 8.09 -8.28 -0.47
CA LEU A 72 8.27 -8.08 0.97
C LEU A 72 7.43 -9.08 1.74
N HIS A 73 7.87 -9.41 2.96
CA HIS A 73 7.15 -10.31 3.86
C HIS A 73 6.77 -9.59 5.14
N LEU A 74 5.61 -9.92 5.68
CA LEU A 74 5.19 -9.51 7.02
C LEU A 74 4.78 -10.76 7.77
N ARG A 75 5.40 -10.99 8.92
CA ARG A 75 5.05 -12.08 9.84
C ARG A 75 4.98 -11.56 11.26
N LYS A 76 3.82 -11.70 11.89
CA LYS A 76 3.63 -11.33 13.29
C LYS A 76 2.70 -12.30 13.99
N GLU A 77 3.09 -12.67 15.21
CA GLU A 77 2.39 -13.64 16.05
C GLU A 77 2.19 -13.08 17.45
N GLY A 78 1.11 -13.49 18.09
CA GLY A 78 0.75 -13.06 19.44
C GLY A 78 -0.05 -11.77 19.48
N LYS A 79 -0.57 -11.43 20.67
CA LYS A 79 -1.43 -10.27 20.87
C LYS A 79 -0.66 -8.97 20.64
N GLY A 80 -1.19 -8.09 19.79
CA GLY A 80 -0.58 -6.77 19.58
C GLY A 80 -1.01 -6.10 18.28
N VAL A 81 -0.47 -4.90 18.05
CA VAL A 81 -0.71 -4.12 16.83
C VAL A 81 0.33 -4.51 15.78
N VAL A 82 -0.13 -4.83 14.57
CA VAL A 82 0.69 -4.98 13.38
C VAL A 82 0.85 -3.62 12.73
N ARG A 83 2.08 -3.16 12.60
CA ARG A 83 2.45 -1.86 12.03
C ARG A 83 3.27 -2.05 10.77
N ALA A 84 3.38 -1.01 9.97
CA ALA A 84 4.25 -0.99 8.78
C ALA A 84 5.72 -1.30 9.13
N ALA A 85 6.18 -0.89 10.32
CA ALA A 85 7.51 -1.24 10.82
C ALA A 85 7.77 -2.75 10.99
N ASP A 86 6.71 -3.58 11.07
CA ASP A 86 6.85 -5.04 11.18
C ASP A 86 7.08 -5.73 9.82
N ILE A 87 7.10 -4.98 8.70
CA ILE A 87 7.41 -5.50 7.38
C ILE A 87 8.93 -5.74 7.28
N GLU A 88 9.31 -6.94 6.84
CA GLU A 88 10.69 -7.30 6.56
C GLU A 88 11.15 -6.57 5.28
N VAL A 89 12.02 -5.57 5.45
CA VAL A 89 12.55 -4.74 4.36
C VAL A 89 14.05 -4.96 4.14
N SER A 90 14.47 -4.94 2.88
CA SER A 90 15.88 -4.91 2.49
C SER A 90 16.45 -3.48 2.53
N HIS A 91 17.79 -3.36 2.44
CA HIS A 91 18.51 -2.08 2.54
C HIS A 91 18.14 -1.02 1.49
N ASP A 92 17.49 -1.43 0.42
CA ASP A 92 17.03 -0.61 -0.71
C ASP A 92 15.53 -0.30 -0.65
N VAL A 93 14.86 -0.64 0.46
CA VAL A 93 13.46 -0.32 0.71
C VAL A 93 13.34 0.47 2.01
N GLU A 94 12.64 1.59 1.95
CA GLU A 94 12.35 2.44 3.08
C GLU A 94 10.83 2.60 3.25
N ILE A 95 10.37 2.47 4.49
CA ILE A 95 8.98 2.73 4.88
C ILE A 95 8.93 4.11 5.51
N ILE A 96 8.20 5.03 4.89
CA ILE A 96 8.18 6.45 5.29
C ILE A 96 7.29 6.67 6.53
N ASN A 97 6.27 5.86 6.71
CA ASN A 97 5.32 5.91 7.83
C ASN A 97 5.33 4.61 8.66
N PRO A 98 6.42 4.29 9.38
CA PRO A 98 6.56 3.02 10.10
C PRO A 98 5.49 2.79 11.16
N GLU A 99 4.93 3.86 11.72
CA GLU A 99 3.90 3.81 12.77
C GLU A 99 2.51 3.44 12.25
N HIS A 100 2.30 3.40 10.92
CA HIS A 100 1.01 3.12 10.29
C HIS A 100 0.50 1.74 10.69
N VAL A 101 -0.75 1.67 11.13
CA VAL A 101 -1.36 0.42 11.61
C VAL A 101 -1.94 -0.34 10.42
N ILE A 102 -1.62 -1.64 10.36
CA ILE A 102 -2.12 -2.57 9.35
C ILE A 102 -3.27 -3.40 9.91
N ALA A 103 -3.09 -3.95 11.11
CA ALA A 103 -4.07 -4.83 11.76
C ALA A 103 -3.84 -4.95 13.28
N HIS A 104 -4.80 -5.51 13.99
CA HIS A 104 -4.73 -5.85 15.42
C HIS A 104 -4.90 -7.35 15.62
N LEU A 105 -3.93 -7.97 16.29
CA LEU A 105 -3.93 -9.39 16.63
C LEU A 105 -4.49 -9.61 18.04
N SER A 106 -5.40 -10.57 18.14
CA SER A 106 -5.89 -11.12 19.40
C SER A 106 -4.89 -12.11 20.01
N ALA A 107 -5.16 -12.58 21.23
CA ALA A 107 -4.29 -13.56 21.88
C ALA A 107 -4.21 -14.86 21.06
N GLY A 108 -3.00 -15.25 20.67
CA GLY A 108 -2.76 -16.41 19.79
C GLY A 108 -3.00 -16.13 18.30
N GLY A 109 -3.32 -14.89 17.91
CA GLY A 109 -3.44 -14.49 16.52
C GLY A 109 -2.11 -14.55 15.78
N LYS A 110 -2.18 -14.89 14.49
CA LYS A 110 -1.04 -14.90 13.57
C LYS A 110 -1.46 -14.21 12.28
N LEU A 111 -0.57 -13.37 11.77
CA LEU A 111 -0.69 -12.78 10.44
C LEU A 111 0.62 -12.98 9.70
N ALA A 112 0.54 -13.70 8.58
CA ALA A 112 1.64 -13.93 7.68
C ALA A 112 1.18 -13.58 6.26
N MET A 113 1.88 -12.66 5.61
CA MET A 113 1.57 -12.26 4.25
C MET A 113 2.84 -11.94 3.46
N GLU A 114 2.73 -12.08 2.16
CA GLU A 114 3.70 -11.65 1.15
C GLU A 114 3.05 -10.56 0.30
N MET A 115 3.81 -9.53 -0.04
CA MET A 115 3.32 -8.45 -0.90
C MET A 115 4.35 -8.06 -1.95
N LYS A 116 3.89 -7.89 -3.20
CA LYS A 116 4.69 -7.29 -4.27
C LYS A 116 4.49 -5.79 -4.23
N VAL A 117 5.58 -5.02 -4.11
CA VAL A 117 5.57 -3.56 -4.18
C VAL A 117 6.21 -3.14 -5.49
N GLU A 118 5.49 -2.39 -6.31
CA GLU A 118 5.96 -1.96 -7.62
C GLU A 118 5.84 -0.44 -7.77
N ARG A 119 6.68 0.09 -8.65
CA ARG A 119 6.63 1.47 -9.09
C ARG A 119 5.36 1.70 -9.91
N SER A 120 4.55 2.66 -9.49
CA SER A 120 3.37 3.12 -10.23
C SER A 120 3.44 4.61 -10.54
N ARG A 121 2.61 5.05 -11.48
CA ARG A 121 2.34 6.46 -11.76
C ARG A 121 0.86 6.72 -11.57
N GLY A 122 0.53 7.66 -10.68
CA GLY A 122 -0.86 7.95 -10.35
C GLY A 122 -1.58 6.79 -9.65
N TYR A 123 -2.92 6.79 -9.72
CA TYR A 123 -3.77 5.74 -9.13
C TYR A 123 -4.23 4.76 -10.21
N VAL A 124 -4.04 3.47 -9.97
CA VAL A 124 -4.58 2.38 -10.79
C VAL A 124 -5.49 1.55 -9.90
N ALA A 125 -6.76 1.42 -10.29
CA ALA A 125 -7.72 0.59 -9.55
C ALA A 125 -7.36 -0.90 -9.71
N GLY A 126 -7.51 -1.69 -8.64
CA GLY A 126 -7.12 -3.10 -8.62
C GLY A 126 -7.78 -3.93 -9.74
N ASN A 127 -9.06 -3.65 -10.03
CA ASN A 127 -9.82 -4.30 -11.10
C ASN A 127 -9.35 -3.98 -12.53
N LEU A 128 -8.52 -2.95 -12.73
CA LEU A 128 -8.03 -2.57 -14.05
C LEU A 128 -6.70 -3.26 -14.39
N ARG A 129 -5.96 -3.78 -13.39
CA ARG A 129 -4.69 -4.48 -13.61
C ARG A 129 -4.85 -5.84 -14.28
N GLU A 130 -5.94 -6.56 -14.02
CA GLU A 130 -6.21 -7.85 -14.67
C GLU A 130 -6.41 -7.73 -16.20
N LEU A 131 -6.65 -6.52 -16.71
CA LEU A 131 -6.90 -6.27 -18.14
C LEU A 131 -5.65 -5.92 -18.96
N SER A 132 -4.48 -5.75 -18.32
CA SER A 132 -3.24 -5.39 -19.04
C SER A 132 -2.31 -6.56 -19.39
N ASP A 133 -2.61 -7.77 -18.91
CA ASP A 133 -1.88 -9.00 -19.27
C ASP A 133 -2.53 -9.73 -20.46
N GLY A 134 -2.65 -9.01 -21.59
CA GLY A 134 -3.16 -9.53 -22.87
C GLY A 134 -2.34 -9.05 -24.06
#